data_AF-A0A0C1RA80-F1
#
_entry.id   AF-A0A0C1RA80-F1
#
_cell.length_a   1.000
_cell.length_b   1.000
_cell.length_c   1.000
_cell.angle_alpha   90.00
_cell.angle_beta   90.00
_cell.angle_gamma   90.00
#
_symmetry.space_group_name_H-M   'P 1'
#
loop_
_entity.id
_entity.type
_entity.pdbx_description
1 polymer ?
#
loop_
_entity_poly.entity_id
_entity_poly.type
_entity_poly.pdbx_seq_one_letter_code
_entity_poly.pdbx_strand_id
1 'polypeptide(L)' 'MFLGEKLLEWLLLAFGSAMCIGNLTALLNPPKKQDEQHLRKAPFWRSFIYIIVGLVVAVWSLAGLIG' A
#
# COMPACT_ATOMS: atom_id res chain seq x y z
N MET A 1 11.83 -4.90 26.18
CA MET A 1 12.15 -5.22 24.77
C MET A 1 10.89 -5.01 23.94
N PHE A 2 10.71 -3.83 23.32
CA PHE A 2 9.46 -3.47 22.62
C PHE A 2 9.33 -4.08 21.21
N LEU A 3 10.46 -4.40 20.58
CA LEU A 3 10.52 -5.02 19.25
C LEU A 3 10.60 -6.55 19.31
N GLY A 4 11.11 -7.17 20.39
CA GLY A 4 11.38 -8.62 20.39
C GLY A 4 10.17 -9.52 20.11
N GLU A 5 9.00 -9.16 20.62
CA GLU A 5 7.77 -9.96 20.49
C GLU A 5 6.88 -9.52 19.33
N LYS A 6 6.94 -8.23 18.95
CA LYS A 6 6.01 -7.62 17.99
C LYS A 6 6.69 -6.83 16.84
N LEU A 7 8.00 -7.02 16.62
CA LEU A 7 8.74 -6.33 15.56
C LEU A 7 8.14 -6.57 14.18
N LEU A 8 7.66 -7.80 13.93
CA LEU A 8 7.07 -8.14 12.65
C LEU A 8 5.75 -7.38 12.44
N GLU A 9 4.90 -7.30 13.47
CA GLU A 9 3.67 -6.49 13.39
C GLU A 9 3.95 -4.99 13.25
N TRP A 10 4.98 -4.45 13.90
CA TRP A 10 5.35 -3.05 13.69
C TRP A 10 5.86 -2.79 12.26
N LEU A 11 6.67 -3.69 11.72
CA LEU A 11 7.21 -3.58 10.37
C LEU A 11 6.11 -3.73 9.30
N LEU A 12 5.24 -4.72 9.46
CA LEU A 12 4.10 -4.98 8.57
C LEU A 12 3.08 -3.84 8.63
N LEU A 13 2.85 -3.26 9.81
CA LEU A 13 1.95 -2.11 9.96
C LEU A 13 2.51 -0.88 9.22
N ALA A 14 3.79 -0.59 9.40
CA ALA A 14 4.45 0.52 8.73
C ALA A 14 4.45 0.33 7.21
N PHE A 15 4.84 -0.86 6.74
CA PHE A 15 4.94 -1.16 5.31
C PHE A 15 3.57 -1.23 4.62
N GLY A 16 2.58 -1.88 5.24
CA GLY A 16 1.21 -1.96 4.74
C GLY A 16 0.54 -0.59 4.64
N SER A 17 0.70 0.24 5.68
CA SER A 17 0.19 1.62 5.69
C SER A 17 0.86 2.48 4.62
N ALA A 18 2.18 2.37 4.45
CA ALA A 18 2.92 3.10 3.41
C ALA A 18 2.48 2.71 1.99
N MET A 19 2.29 1.41 1.71
CA MET A 19 1.79 0.94 0.42
C MET A 19 0.36 1.42 0.14
N CYS A 20 -0.52 1.40 1.14
CA CYS A 20 -1.89 1.87 0.99
C CYS A 20 -1.93 3.37 0.69
N ILE A 21 -1.26 4.19 1.51
CA ILE A 21 -1.25 5.65 1.36
C ILE A 21 -0.54 6.07 0.07
N GLY A 22 0.61 5.48 -0.25
CA GLY A 22 1.37 5.81 -1.46
C GLY A 22 0.58 5.54 -2.74
N ASN A 23 -0.07 4.38 -2.82
CA ASN A 23 -0.90 4.05 -3.98
C ASN A 23 -2.20 4.88 -4.04
N LEU A 24 -2.84 5.16 -2.89
CA LEU A 24 -4.02 6.02 -2.84
C LEU A 24 -3.68 7.45 -3.32
N THR A 25 -2.54 7.98 -2.87
CA THR A 25 -2.05 9.31 -3.25
C THR A 25 -1.72 9.38 -4.74
N ALA A 26 -1.15 8.31 -5.30
CA ALA A 26 -0.91 8.20 -6.75
C ALA A 26 -2.22 8.14 -7.57
N LEU A 27 -3.29 7.59 -7.00
CA LEU A 27 -4.62 7.57 -7.62
C LEU A 27 -5.32 8.93 -7.53
N LEU A 28 -5.16 9.64 -6.42
CA LEU A 28 -5.74 10.97 -6.19
C LEU A 28 -5.01 12.07 -6.96
N ASN A 29 -3.68 11.95 -7.10
CA ASN A 29 -2.86 12.88 -7.85
C ASN A 29 -2.16 12.16 -9.02
N PRO A 30 -2.92 11.70 -10.03
CA PRO A 30 -2.35 11.07 -11.19
C PRO A 30 -1.46 12.09 -11.91
N PRO A 31 -0.20 11.76 -12.24
CA PRO A 31 0.71 12.70 -12.88
C PRO A 31 0.11 13.21 -14.19
N LYS A 32 0.00 14.53 -14.33
CA LYS A 32 -0.51 15.18 -15.55
C LYS A 32 0.49 14.99 -16.69
N LYS A 33 0.06 14.20 -17.68
CA LYS A 33 0.63 13.99 -19.01
C LYS A 33 1.93 13.19 -19.07
N GLN A 34 1.79 11.92 -19.45
CA GLN A 34 2.74 11.27 -20.36
C GLN A 34 2.07 11.29 -21.73
N ASP A 35 2.77 11.81 -22.74
CA ASP A 35 2.25 12.07 -24.08
C ASP A 35 1.41 10.90 -24.61
N GLU A 36 0.22 11.25 -25.09
CA GLU A 36 -0.87 10.35 -25.48
C GLU A 36 -0.57 9.49 -26.72
N GLN A 37 0.67 9.50 -27.22
CA GLN A 37 0.95 9.00 -28.56
C GLN A 37 1.33 7.52 -28.64
N HIS A 38 1.58 6.79 -27.53
CA HIS A 38 1.88 5.36 -27.64
C HIS A 38 1.78 4.47 -26.38
N LEU A 39 1.03 4.83 -25.34
CA LEU A 39 0.92 3.96 -24.16
C LEU A 39 -0.50 3.39 -23.99
N ARG A 40 -0.64 2.15 -24.49
CA ARG A 40 -1.73 1.22 -24.22
C ARG A 40 -2.11 1.31 -22.74
N LYS A 41 -3.26 1.94 -22.46
CA LYS A 41 -3.92 2.13 -21.14
C LYS A 41 -3.22 1.34 -20.03
N ALA A 42 -2.41 2.04 -19.22
CA ALA A 42 -1.67 1.40 -18.13
C ALA A 42 -2.66 0.58 -17.26
N PRO A 43 -2.33 -0.66 -16.88
CA PRO A 43 -3.28 -1.56 -16.24
C PRO A 43 -3.59 -1.10 -14.82
N PHE A 44 -4.63 -0.26 -14.68
CA PHE A 44 -5.19 0.23 -13.41
C PHE A 44 -5.45 -0.90 -12.40
N TRP A 45 -5.76 -2.10 -12.90
CA TRP A 45 -5.96 -3.30 -12.11
C TRP A 45 -4.74 -3.66 -11.24
N ARG A 46 -3.52 -3.38 -11.71
CA ARG A 46 -2.29 -3.71 -10.98
C ARG A 46 -2.10 -2.82 -9.75
N SER A 47 -2.34 -1.51 -9.87
CA SER A 47 -2.32 -0.60 -8.71
C SER A 47 -3.41 -0.94 -7.69
N PHE A 48 -4.59 -1.33 -8.15
CA PHE A 48 -5.69 -1.68 -7.27
C PHE A 48 -5.38 -2.92 -6.40
N ILE A 49 -4.73 -3.94 -6.99
CA ILE A 49 -4.28 -5.13 -6.24
C ILE A 49 -3.30 -4.74 -5.13
N TYR A 50 -2.31 -3.89 -5.42
CA TYR A 50 -1.33 -3.49 -4.40
C TYR A 50 -1.93 -2.65 -3.26
N ILE A 51 -2.98 -1.86 -3.53
CA ILE A 51 -3.75 -1.16 -2.49
C ILE A 51 -4.42 -2.16 -1.56
N ILE A 52 -5.15 -3.14 -2.12
CA ILE A 52 -5.88 -4.15 -1.34
C ILE A 52 -4.91 -4.97 -0.48
N VAL A 53 -3.81 -5.44 -1.08
CA VAL A 53 -2.79 -6.22 -0.36
C VAL A 53 -2.21 -5.41 0.79
N GLY A 54 -1.84 -4.15 0.56
CA GLY A 54 -1.33 -3.27 1.60
C GLY A 54 -2.33 -3.06 2.73
N LEU A 55 -3.62 -2.90 2.41
CA LEU A 55 -4.69 -2.71 3.38
C LEU A 55 -4.93 -3.97 4.22
N VAL A 56 -4.97 -5.15 3.60
CA VAL A 56 -5.11 -6.43 4.32
C VAL A 56 -3.95 -6.64 5.29
N VAL A 57 -2.72 -6.39 4.84
CA VAL A 57 -1.52 -6.50 5.70
C VAL A 57 -1.59 -5.50 6.85
N ALA A 58 -1.97 -4.25 6.60
CA ALA A 58 -2.08 -3.23 7.64
C ALA A 58 -3.13 -3.60 8.70
N VAL A 59 -4.32 -4.05 8.28
CA VAL A 59 -5.39 -4.48 9.19
C VAL A 59 -4.98 -5.71 10.00
N TRP A 60 -4.38 -6.71 9.36
CA TRP A 60 -3.88 -7.91 10.04
C TRP A 60 -2.82 -7.57 11.08
N SER A 61 -1.91 -6.66 10.75
CA SER A 61 -0.85 -6.22 11.63
C SER A 61 -1.35 -5.43 12.84
N LEU A 62 -2.33 -4.55 12.61
CA LEU A 62 -3.05 -3.85 13.68
C LEU A 62 -3.76 -4.83 14.61
N ALA A 63 -4.44 -5.83 14.06
CA ALA A 63 -5.10 -6.87 14.85
C ALA A 63 -4.08 -7.67 15.68
N GLY A 64 -2.92 -8.02 15.11
CA GLY A 64 -1.84 -8.68 15.84
C GLY A 64 -1.15 -7.79 16.90
N LEU A 65 -1.23 -6.47 16.78
CA LEU A 65 -0.72 -5.53 17.80
C LEU A 65 -1.70 -5.32 18.95
N ILE A 66 -3.00 -5.37 18.67
CA ILE A 66 -4.08 -5.13 19.66
C ILE A 66 -4.48 -6.44 20.38
N GLY A 67 -4.37 -7.59 19.71
CA GLY A 67 -4.65 -8.93 20.25
C GLY A 67 -3.41 -9.65 20.78
#